data_AF-A0A917XXV5-F1
#
_entry.id   AF-A0A917XXV5-F1
#
_cell.length_a   1.000
_cell.length_b   1.000
_cell.length_c   1.000
_cell.angle_alpha   90.00
_cell.angle_beta   90.00
_cell.angle_gamma   90.00
#
_symmetry.space_group_name_H-M   'P 1'
#
loop_
_entity.id
_entity.type
_entity.pdbx_description
1 polymer ?
#
loop_
_entity_poly.entity_id
_entity_poly.type
_entity_poly.pdbx_seq_one_letter_code
_entity_poly.pdbx_strand_id
1 'polypeptide(L)'
;METVPEVRKAPGLWFAGFRLGALLGIPTSLLAIFVVGRIWTSCDVGVNASANSLFLLFVAPFIWIATTVSWVLVYGAIGRFRRGAALAVGILFNLCFLWFVVTRMGTMDSYPDAVCPGNVPPWWPGFVPS
;
A
#
# COMPACT_ATOMS: atom_id res chain seq x y z
N MET A 1 19.64 -1.00 -46.83
CA MET A 1 18.78 -2.02 -46.17
C MET A 1 18.99 -1.87 -44.68
N GLU A 2 18.26 -0.93 -44.06
CA GLU A 2 18.42 -0.62 -42.64
C GLU A 2 17.65 -1.65 -41.81
N THR A 3 18.36 -2.33 -40.92
CA THR A 3 17.76 -3.25 -39.95
C THR A 3 16.96 -2.45 -38.93
N VAL A 4 15.64 -2.45 -39.05
CA VAL A 4 14.75 -1.94 -38.00
C VAL A 4 14.99 -2.79 -36.75
N PRO A 5 15.43 -2.23 -35.61
CA PRO A 5 15.57 -3.00 -34.39
C PRO A 5 14.16 -3.45 -33.96
N GLU A 6 13.94 -4.76 -34.04
CA GLU A 6 12.73 -5.38 -33.53
C GLU A 6 12.63 -5.07 -32.03
N VAL A 7 11.71 -4.16 -31.68
CA VAL A 7 11.36 -3.87 -30.30
C VAL A 7 10.75 -5.14 -29.74
N ARG A 8 11.59 -5.99 -29.14
CA ARG A 8 11.18 -7.20 -28.43
C ARG A 8 10.36 -6.77 -27.21
N LYS A 9 9.07 -6.46 -27.43
CA LYS A 9 8.06 -6.27 -26.39
C LYS A 9 8.11 -7.55 -25.56
N ALA A 10 8.41 -7.43 -24.28
CA ALA A 10 8.43 -8.56 -23.36
C ALA A 10 7.07 -8.60 -22.64
N PRO A 11 5.98 -9.09 -23.27
CA PRO A 11 4.62 -8.88 -22.77
C PRO A 11 4.39 -9.72 -21.50
N GLY A 12 5.10 -10.85 -21.38
CA GLY A 12 5.01 -11.76 -20.24
C GLY A 12 5.51 -11.17 -18.93
N LEU A 13 6.48 -10.24 -18.96
CA LEU A 13 7.01 -9.59 -17.74
C LEU A 13 5.99 -8.59 -17.16
N TRP A 14 5.30 -7.85 -18.02
CA TRP A 14 4.23 -6.93 -17.62
C TRP A 14 3.01 -7.67 -17.06
N PHE A 15 2.61 -8.77 -17.71
CA PHE A 15 1.54 -9.63 -17.20
C PHE A 15 1.90 -10.31 -15.87
N ALA A 16 3.15 -10.74 -15.69
CA ALA A 16 3.63 -11.29 -14.42
C ALA A 16 3.60 -10.25 -13.29
N GLY A 17 4.06 -9.02 -13.57
CA GLY A 17 3.97 -7.90 -12.64
C GLY A 17 2.53 -7.56 -12.24
N PHE A 18 1.60 -7.57 -13.21
CA PHE A 18 0.18 -7.36 -12.94
C PHE A 18 -0.42 -8.45 -12.05
N ARG A 19 -0.15 -9.74 -12.35
CA ARG A 19 -0.65 -10.85 -11.54
C ARG A 19 -0.10 -10.81 -10.11
N LEU A 20 1.19 -10.56 -9.95
CA LEU A 20 1.82 -10.42 -8.63
C LEU A 20 1.26 -9.21 -7.88
N GLY A 21 1.13 -8.07 -8.55
CA GLY A 21 0.55 -6.85 -7.97
C GLY A 21 -0.91 -7.05 -7.53
N ALA A 22 -1.73 -7.72 -8.34
CA ALA A 22 -3.11 -8.01 -8.00
C ALA A 22 -3.21 -8.98 -6.81
N LEU A 23 -2.40 -10.04 -6.79
CA LEU A 23 -2.37 -11.05 -5.72
C LEU A 23 -1.86 -10.49 -4.39
N LEU A 24 -0.82 -9.66 -4.42
CA LEU A 24 -0.23 -9.07 -3.22
C LEU A 24 -0.98 -7.82 -2.76
N GLY A 25 -1.59 -7.08 -3.69
CA GLY A 25 -2.34 -5.87 -3.38
C GLY A 25 -3.59 -6.12 -2.55
N ILE A 26 -4.30 -7.24 -2.77
CA ILE A 26 -5.50 -7.59 -2.00
C ILE A 26 -5.17 -7.73 -0.49
N PRO A 27 -4.25 -8.61 -0.07
CA PRO A 27 -3.91 -8.75 1.34
C PRO A 27 -3.28 -7.48 1.92
N THR A 28 -2.45 -6.73 1.16
CA THR A 28 -1.94 -5.43 1.62
C THR A 28 -3.08 -4.45 1.93
N SER A 29 -4.09 -4.36 1.06
CA SER A 29 -5.23 -3.46 1.25
C SER A 29 -6.06 -3.86 2.46
N LEU A 30 -6.34 -5.16 2.62
CA LEU A 30 -7.09 -5.69 3.76
C LEU A 30 -6.35 -5.44 5.08
N LEU A 31 -5.03 -5.68 5.10
CA LEU A 31 -4.19 -5.44 6.27
C LEU A 31 -4.16 -3.95 6.63
N ALA A 32 -4.01 -3.06 5.64
CA ALA A 32 -4.02 -1.62 5.85
C ALA A 32 -5.34 -1.16 6.51
N ILE A 33 -6.48 -1.57 5.94
CA ILE A 33 -7.81 -1.23 6.46
C ILE A 33 -8.02 -1.78 7.86
N PHE A 34 -7.59 -3.02 8.11
CA PHE A 34 -7.72 -3.65 9.41
C PHE A 34 -6.94 -2.90 10.48
N VAL A 35 -5.67 -2.56 10.20
CA VAL A 35 -4.82 -1.84 11.16
C VAL A 35 -5.36 -0.44 11.41
N VAL A 36 -5.70 0.32 10.36
CA VAL A 36 -6.27 1.67 10.51
C VAL A 36 -7.59 1.63 11.26
N GLY A 37 -8.49 0.69 10.94
CA GLY A 37 -9.73 0.49 11.67
C GLY A 37 -9.50 0.18 13.15
N ARG A 38 -8.51 -0.65 13.49
CA ARG A 38 -8.15 -0.94 14.88
C ARG A 38 -7.64 0.28 15.63
N ILE A 39 -6.83 1.13 14.99
CA ILE A 39 -6.37 2.41 15.57
C ILE A 39 -7.58 3.28 15.89
N TRP A 40 -8.45 3.49 14.90
CA TRP A 40 -9.61 4.37 15.04
C TRP A 40 -10.58 3.91 16.12
N THR A 41 -10.83 2.60 16.22
CA THR A 41 -11.68 2.05 17.30
C THR A 41 -11.04 2.15 18.69
N SER A 42 -9.72 2.15 18.79
CA SER A 42 -9.01 2.20 20.07
C SER A 42 -8.89 3.63 20.59
N CYS A 43 -8.82 4.61 19.68
CA CYS A 43 -8.62 6.03 19.99
C CYS A 43 -9.85 6.90 19.70
N ASP A 44 -11.00 6.27 19.41
CA ASP A 44 -12.27 6.92 19.06
C ASP A 44 -12.13 8.01 17.98
N VAL A 45 -11.30 7.70 16.97
CA VAL A 45 -10.99 8.63 15.87
C VAL A 45 -12.09 8.56 14.82
N GLY A 46 -12.60 9.72 14.42
CA GLY A 46 -13.59 9.87 13.35
C GLY A 46 -15.01 10.13 13.83
N VAL A 47 -15.91 10.34 12.87
CA VAL A 47 -17.25 10.92 13.11
C VAL A 47 -18.25 9.90 13.63
N ASN A 48 -18.20 8.67 13.10
CA ASN A 48 -18.93 7.49 13.58
C ASN A 48 -18.41 6.22 12.89
N ALA A 49 -18.73 5.05 13.46
CA ALA A 49 -18.27 3.75 12.96
C ALA A 49 -18.65 3.48 11.50
N SER A 50 -19.84 3.92 11.07
CA SER A 50 -20.33 3.72 9.70
C SER A 50 -19.57 4.54 8.66
N ALA A 51 -19.35 5.83 8.91
CA ALA A 51 -18.64 6.73 7.99
C ALA A 51 -17.16 6.35 7.88
N ASN A 52 -16.56 5.98 9.02
CA ASN A 52 -15.20 5.48 9.08
C ASN A 52 -15.02 4.21 8.24
N SER A 53 -15.93 3.24 8.40
CA SER A 53 -15.91 1.99 7.63
C SER A 53 -16.09 2.25 6.13
N LEU A 54 -16.98 3.18 5.77
CA LEU A 54 -17.27 3.52 4.38
C LEU A 54 -16.10 4.25 3.72
N PHE A 55 -15.41 5.13 4.45
CA PHE A 55 -14.16 5.75 4.00
C PHE A 55 -13.06 4.71 3.77
N LEU A 56 -12.86 3.77 4.70
CA LEU A 56 -11.86 2.70 4.54
C LEU A 56 -12.17 1.80 3.35
N LEU A 57 -13.45 1.46 3.13
CA LEU A 57 -13.89 0.72 1.94
C LEU A 57 -13.67 1.50 0.66
N PHE A 58 -13.83 2.83 0.69
CA PHE A 58 -13.57 3.68 -0.46
C PHE A 58 -12.07 3.79 -0.77
N VAL A 59 -11.21 3.84 0.26
CA VAL A 59 -9.75 3.90 0.15
C VAL A 59 -9.13 2.57 -0.27
N ALA A 60 -9.76 1.44 0.10
CA ALA A 60 -9.33 0.09 -0.25
C ALA A 60 -8.94 -0.11 -1.73
N PRO A 61 -9.82 0.21 -2.72
CA PRO A 61 -9.48 0.05 -4.13
C PRO A 61 -8.34 0.97 -4.58
N PHE A 62 -8.17 2.15 -3.99
CA PHE A 62 -7.04 3.03 -4.33
C PHE A 62 -5.71 2.44 -3.88
N ILE A 63 -5.66 1.87 -2.66
CA ILE A 63 -4.47 1.16 -2.16
C ILE A 63 -4.14 -0.03 -3.07
N TRP A 64 -5.16 -0.77 -3.48
CA TRP A 64 -5.01 -1.91 -4.37
C TRP A 64 -4.47 -1.51 -5.75
N ILE A 65 -5.04 -0.46 -6.37
CA ILE A 65 -4.61 0.05 -7.67
C ILE A 65 -3.17 0.58 -7.59
N ALA A 66 -2.86 1.41 -6.58
CA ALA A 66 -1.52 1.96 -6.39
C ALA A 66 -0.48 0.85 -6.23
N THR A 67 -0.79 -0.16 -5.44
CA THR A 67 0.06 -1.34 -5.27
C THR A 67 0.25 -2.10 -6.58
N THR A 68 -0.83 -2.36 -7.31
CA THR A 68 -0.81 -3.09 -8.57
C THR A 68 0.02 -2.37 -9.63
N VAL A 69 -0.17 -1.05 -9.78
CA VAL A 69 0.59 -0.21 -10.71
C VAL A 69 2.08 -0.22 -10.36
N SER A 70 2.42 -0.15 -9.07
CA SER A 70 3.81 -0.17 -8.62
C SER A 70 4.52 -1.47 -8.98
N TRP A 71 3.86 -2.62 -8.77
CA TRP A 71 4.39 -3.92 -9.18
C TRP A 71 4.55 -4.05 -10.70
N VAL A 72 3.58 -3.55 -11.48
CA VAL A 72 3.65 -3.52 -12.95
C VAL A 72 4.85 -2.69 -13.42
N LEU A 73 5.06 -1.50 -12.87
CA LEU A 73 6.16 -0.61 -13.22
C LEU A 73 7.52 -1.22 -12.84
N VAL A 74 7.66 -1.75 -11.62
CA VAL A 74 8.90 -2.34 -11.13
C VAL A 74 9.29 -3.59 -11.92
N TYR A 75 8.35 -4.50 -12.18
CA TYR A 75 8.62 -5.71 -12.97
C TYR A 75 8.81 -5.41 -14.46
N GLY A 76 8.06 -4.46 -15.02
CA GLY A 76 8.17 -4.03 -16.40
C GLY A 76 9.51 -3.34 -16.70
N ALA A 77 9.98 -2.49 -15.79
CA ALA A 77 11.23 -1.74 -15.94
C ALA A 77 12.47 -2.54 -15.52
N ILE A 78 12.47 -3.14 -14.32
CA ILE A 78 13.66 -3.75 -13.71
C ILE A 78 13.73 -5.26 -13.96
N GLY A 79 12.58 -5.92 -14.11
CA GLY A 79 12.50 -7.37 -14.34
C GLY A 79 13.15 -7.83 -15.66
N ARG A 80 13.37 -6.90 -16.60
CA ARG A 80 14.13 -7.14 -17.84
C ARG A 80 15.63 -7.33 -17.59
N PHE A 81 16.19 -6.76 -16.52
CA PHE A 81 17.62 -6.81 -16.20
C PHE A 81 17.94 -7.71 -15.00
N ARG A 82 17.17 -7.63 -13.90
CA ARG A 82 17.39 -8.43 -12.69
C ARG A 82 16.08 -8.73 -11.95
N ARG A 83 15.53 -9.94 -12.15
CA ARG A 83 14.27 -10.39 -11.53
C ARG A 83 14.28 -10.32 -10.00
N GLY A 84 15.40 -10.67 -9.35
CA GLY A 84 15.54 -10.59 -7.90
C GLY A 84 15.50 -9.15 -7.36
N ALA A 85 16.08 -8.19 -8.08
CA ALA A 85 16.02 -6.78 -7.71
C ALA A 85 14.59 -6.22 -7.86
N ALA A 86 13.86 -6.65 -8.89
CA ALA A 86 12.44 -6.26 -9.06
C ALA A 86 11.56 -6.76 -7.90
N LEU A 87 11.80 -7.97 -7.39
CA LEU A 87 11.12 -8.47 -6.18
C LEU A 87 11.44 -7.62 -4.95
N ALA A 88 12.72 -7.39 -4.68
CA ALA A 88 13.14 -6.63 -3.50
C ALA A 88 12.57 -5.19 -3.52
N VAL A 89 12.62 -4.52 -4.68
CA VAL A 89 12.08 -3.17 -4.85
C VAL A 89 10.55 -3.15 -4.72
N GLY A 90 9.85 -4.13 -5.29
CA GLY A 90 8.39 -4.24 -5.19
C GLY A 90 7.93 -4.47 -3.74
N ILE A 91 8.62 -5.34 -3.00
CA ILE A 91 8.37 -5.58 -1.58
C ILE A 91 8.64 -4.31 -0.77
N LEU A 92 9.80 -3.68 -0.97
CA LEU A 92 10.16 -2.46 -0.27
C LEU A 92 9.14 -1.34 -0.51
N PHE A 93 8.71 -1.17 -1.77
CA PHE A 93 7.69 -0.18 -2.12
C PHE A 93 6.35 -0.49 -1.45
N ASN A 94 5.92 -1.76 -1.43
CA ASN A 94 4.68 -2.16 -0.76
C ASN A 94 4.74 -1.89 0.75
N LEU A 95 5.87 -2.20 1.39
CA LEU A 95 6.10 -1.91 2.80
C LEU A 95 6.10 -0.41 3.09
N CYS A 96 6.80 0.40 2.30
CA CYS A 96 6.77 1.86 2.42
C CYS A 96 5.39 2.45 2.19
N PHE A 97 4.63 1.91 1.24
CA PHE A 97 3.27 2.36 0.95
C PHE A 97 2.32 2.02 2.09
N LEU A 98 2.35 0.76 2.57
CA LEU A 98 1.57 0.32 3.72
C LEU A 98 1.89 1.15 4.96
N TRP A 99 3.18 1.38 5.22
CA TRP A 99 3.67 2.26 6.25
C TRP A 99 3.06 3.66 6.15
N PHE A 100 3.19 4.29 4.98
CA PHE A 100 2.68 5.64 4.76
C PHE A 100 1.17 5.73 4.97
N VAL A 101 0.40 4.76 4.47
CA VAL A 101 -1.06 4.71 4.67
C VAL A 101 -1.39 4.58 6.16
N VAL A 102 -0.74 3.66 6.87
CA VAL A 102 -1.04 3.37 8.28
C VAL A 102 -0.66 4.54 9.17
N THR A 103 0.50 5.17 8.98
CA THR A 103 0.89 6.36 9.74
C THR A 103 -0.03 7.53 9.37
N ARG A 104 -0.13 7.91 8.09
CA ARG A 104 -0.87 9.12 7.71
C ARG A 104 -2.38 9.04 7.94
N MET A 105 -2.99 7.86 7.89
CA MET A 105 -4.42 7.69 8.19
C MET A 105 -4.70 7.29 9.65
N GLY A 106 -3.76 6.62 10.31
CA GLY A 106 -3.88 6.22 11.72
C GLY A 106 -3.66 7.39 12.67
N THR A 107 -2.57 8.14 12.47
CA THR A 107 -2.20 9.33 13.25
C THR A 107 -2.63 10.58 12.48
N MET A 108 -3.95 10.76 12.31
CA MET A 108 -4.44 12.06 11.86
C MET A 108 -4.21 13.08 12.97
N ASP A 109 -3.03 13.72 13.00
CA ASP A 109 -2.64 14.74 13.99
C ASP A 109 -3.62 15.91 14.06
N SER A 110 -4.43 16.10 13.01
CA SER A 110 -5.45 17.14 12.91
C SER A 110 -6.78 16.76 13.57
N TYR A 111 -6.96 15.52 14.02
CA TYR A 111 -8.17 15.06 14.69
C TYR A 111 -8.01 15.18 16.22
N PRO A 112 -9.01 15.74 16.95
CA PRO A 112 -8.93 15.91 18.40
C PRO A 112 -8.65 14.59 19.11
N ASP A 113 -7.67 14.62 20.01
CA ASP A 113 -7.00 13.45 20.60
C ASP A 113 -7.51 13.14 22.02
N ALA A 114 -8.82 13.23 22.22
CA ALA A 114 -9.46 13.17 23.54
C ALA A 114 -9.26 11.85 24.29
N VAL A 115 -8.97 10.75 23.58
CA VAL A 115 -8.82 9.40 24.14
C VAL A 115 -7.37 8.90 24.11
N CYS A 116 -6.63 9.19 23.04
CA CYS A 116 -5.23 8.81 22.89
C CYS A 116 -4.42 10.06 22.50
N PRO A 117 -3.40 10.48 23.28
CA PRO A 117 -2.54 11.59 22.88
C PRO A 117 -1.88 11.29 21.52
N GLY A 118 -2.08 12.18 20.55
CA GLY A 118 -1.59 11.98 19.17
C GLY A 118 -2.24 10.85 18.39
N ASN A 119 -3.41 10.34 18.80
CA ASN A 119 -4.13 9.23 18.14
C ASN A 119 -3.30 7.93 18.04
N VAL A 120 -2.31 7.77 18.91
CA VAL A 120 -1.46 6.57 18.98
C VAL A 120 -2.02 5.60 20.01
N PRO A 121 -2.40 4.36 19.61
CA PRO A 121 -2.94 3.40 20.55
C PRO A 121 -1.84 2.80 21.45
N PRO A 122 -2.17 2.31 22.66
CA PRO A 122 -1.19 1.79 23.62
C PRO A 122 -0.48 0.50 23.15
N TRP A 123 -1.04 -0.19 22.16
CA TRP A 123 -0.42 -1.37 21.52
C TRP A 123 0.52 -1.00 20.38
N TRP A 124 0.67 0.30 20.06
CA TRP A 124 1.52 0.75 18.97
C TRP A 124 2.99 0.39 19.24
N PRO A 125 3.69 -0.22 18.27
CA PRO A 125 5.09 -0.55 18.43
C PRO A 125 5.97 0.71 18.53
N GLY A 126 6.73 0.87 19.62
CA GLY A 126 7.57 2.06 19.84
C GLY A 126 8.73 2.26 18.85
N PHE A 127 9.03 1.27 18.00
CA PHE A 127 10.02 1.38 16.93
C PHE A 127 9.44 1.92 15.62
N VAL A 128 8.11 2.09 15.56
CA VAL A 128 7.38 2.62 14.42
C VAL A 128 7.11 4.11 14.71
N PRO A 129 7.83 5.05 14.06
CA PRO A 129 7.50 6.47 14.20
C PRO A 129 6.02 6.72 13.90
N SER A 130 5.36 7.40 14.84
CA SER A 130 3.98 7.87 14.74
C SER A 130 3.92 9.24 14.08
#